data_AF-A0A0K2RKW1-F1
#
_entry.id   AF-A0A0K2RKW1-F1
#
_cell.length_a   1.000
_cell.length_b   1.000
_cell.length_c   1.000
_cell.angle_alpha   90.00
_cell.angle_beta   90.00
_cell.angle_gamma   90.00
#
_symmetry.space_group_name_H-M   'P 1'
#
loop_
_entity.id
_entity.type
_entity.pdbx_description
1 polymer ?
#
loop_
_entity_poly.entity_id
_entity_poly.type
_entity_poly.pdbx_seq_one_letter_code
_entity_poly.pdbx_strand_id
1 'polypeptide(L)' 'MKKISQTRWVSNPTLGTISARTGFHCPRNGFWRPLGGVGEPLFVFEGSLMPPHAGHSIEWYLVDARPGHPGLD' A
#
# COMPACT_ATOMS: atom_id res chain seq x y z
N MET A 1 -23.59 5.48 -25.27
CA MET A 1 -22.28 6.10 -24.99
C MET A 1 -21.65 5.32 -23.84
N LYS A 2 -20.43 4.78 -24.02
CA LYS A 2 -19.79 3.86 -23.06
C LYS A 2 -18.49 4.47 -22.59
N LYS A 3 -18.42 4.89 -21.33
CA LYS A 3 -17.15 5.20 -20.67
C LYS A 3 -17.11 4.47 -19.33
N ILE A 4 -16.91 3.17 -19.45
CA ILE A 4 -16.58 2.30 -18.33
C ILE A 4 -15.06 2.40 -18.21
N SER A 5 -14.60 3.38 -17.44
CA SER A 5 -13.18 3.52 -17.11
C SER A 5 -12.80 2.38 -16.16
N GLN A 6 -12.60 1.20 -16.72
CA GLN A 6 -11.94 0.09 -16.07
C GLN A 6 -10.45 0.45 -16.01
N THR A 7 -10.05 1.23 -15.01
CA THR A 7 -8.65 1.40 -14.65
C THR A 7 -8.18 0.04 -14.15
N ARG A 8 -7.71 -0.79 -15.10
CA ARG A 8 -6.89 -1.96 -14.80
C ARG A 8 -5.61 -1.43 -14.18
N TRP A 9 -5.58 -1.39 -12.86
CA TRP A 9 -4.35 -1.19 -12.11
C TRP A 9 -3.47 -2.40 -12.38
N VAL A 10 -2.57 -2.25 -13.35
CA VAL A 10 -1.52 -3.22 -13.60
C VAL A 10 -0.56 -3.08 -12.42
N SER A 11 -0.79 -3.88 -11.39
CA SER A 11 0.23 -4.22 -10.41
C SER A 11 1.29 -5.02 -11.17
N ASN A 12 2.26 -4.36 -11.81
CA ASN A 12 3.44 -5.05 -12.33
C ASN A 12 4.18 -5.67 -11.14
N PRO A 13 4.14 -7.00 -10.92
CA PRO A 13 4.85 -7.60 -9.81
C PRO A 13 6.28 -7.84 -10.27
N THR A 14 7.08 -6.78 -10.34
CA THR A 14 8.54 -6.95 -10.38
C THR A 14 8.98 -7.38 -8.99
N LEU A 15 9.08 -8.70 -8.81
CA LEU A 15 9.68 -9.41 -7.67
C LEU A 15 9.32 -8.87 -6.27
N GLY A 16 8.25 -9.41 -5.70
CA GLY A 16 8.15 -9.70 -4.26
C GLY A 16 7.72 -8.60 -3.30
N THR A 17 7.79 -7.32 -3.68
CA THR A 17 7.43 -6.21 -2.77
C THR A 17 6.23 -5.44 -3.31
N ILE A 18 5.11 -5.42 -2.58
CA ILE A 18 3.93 -4.63 -2.94
C ILE A 18 4.19 -3.18 -2.56
N SER A 19 4.06 -2.25 -3.51
CA SER A 19 4.18 -0.81 -3.27
C SER A 19 2.91 -0.05 -3.63
N ALA A 20 2.71 1.11 -3.01
CA ALA A 20 1.57 1.99 -3.25
C ALA A 20 1.96 3.46 -3.01
N ARG A 21 1.51 4.37 -3.87
CA ARG A 21 1.83 5.80 -3.76
C ARG A 21 0.79 6.54 -2.90
N THR A 22 1.23 7.56 -2.18
CA THR A 22 0.34 8.50 -1.46
C THR A 22 -0.80 9.00 -2.36
N GLY A 23 -2.02 9.01 -1.84
CA GLY A 23 -3.23 9.41 -2.56
C GLY A 23 -3.83 8.34 -3.49
N PHE A 24 -3.19 7.18 -3.62
CA PHE A 24 -3.76 6.02 -4.30
C PHE A 24 -4.44 5.10 -3.30
N HIS A 25 -5.38 4.28 -3.78
CA HIS A 25 -5.97 3.24 -2.96
C HIS A 25 -4.92 2.19 -2.58
N CYS A 26 -4.92 1.83 -1.31
CA CYS A 26 -4.11 0.80 -0.73
C CYS A 26 -4.48 -0.55 -1.37
N PRO A 27 -3.53 -1.26 -2.01
CA PRO A 27 -3.83 -2.47 -2.74
C PRO A 27 -4.06 -3.68 -1.84
N ARG A 28 -3.62 -3.62 -0.57
CA ARG A 28 -3.76 -4.71 0.40
C ARG A 28 -3.65 -4.20 1.83
N ASN A 29 -4.44 -4.80 2.73
CA ASN A 29 -4.37 -4.54 4.16
C ASN A 29 -3.00 -4.93 4.74
N GLY A 30 -2.45 -4.08 5.60
CA GLY A 30 -1.18 -4.37 6.27
C GLY A 30 -0.43 -3.13 6.74
N PHE A 31 0.77 -3.36 7.26
CA PHE A 31 1.72 -2.33 7.65
C PHE A 31 2.53 -1.87 6.44
N TRP A 32 2.41 -0.58 6.15
CA TRP A 32 3.06 0.11 5.05
C TRP A 32 4.12 1.04 5.61
N ARG A 33 5.33 0.99 5.05
CA ARG A 33 6.44 1.87 5.43
C ARG A 33 6.81 2.81 4.28
N PRO A 34 7.16 4.07 4.54
CA PRO A 34 7.53 5.00 3.48
C PRO A 34 8.93 4.68 2.92
N LEU A 35 9.06 4.74 1.60
CA LEU A 35 10.30 4.59 0.86
C LEU A 35 11.26 5.74 1.21
N GLY A 36 12.41 5.42 1.79
CA GLY A 36 13.34 6.43 2.32
C GLY A 36 13.63 6.29 3.83
N GLY A 37 12.94 5.37 4.52
CA GLY A 37 13.49 4.68 5.69
C GLY A 37 13.49 5.42 7.03
N VAL A 38 12.85 6.59 7.16
CA VAL A 38 12.80 7.34 8.44
C VAL A 38 11.38 7.56 8.96
N GLY A 39 10.46 6.63 8.64
CA GLY A 39 9.07 6.68 9.09
C GLY A 39 8.62 5.38 9.75
N GLU A 40 7.82 5.53 10.80
CA GLU A 40 7.12 4.41 11.42
C GLU A 40 6.16 3.76 10.42
N PRO A 41 6.12 2.41 10.34
CA PRO A 41 5.16 1.72 9.51
C PRO A 41 3.76 1.97 10.05
N LEU A 42 2.79 2.16 9.15
CA LEU A 42 1.41 2.41 9.52
C LEU A 42 0.48 1.38 8.89
N PHE A 43 -0.54 0.99 9.65
CA PHE A 43 -1.53 0.03 9.17
C PHE A 43 -2.52 0.75 8.25
N VAL A 44 -2.59 0.33 6.98
CA VAL A 44 -3.58 0.83 6.01
C VAL A 44 -4.48 -0.32 5.60
N PHE A 45 -5.78 -0.08 5.63
CA PHE A 45 -6.76 -1.03 5.11
C PHE A 45 -6.77 -1.01 3.58
N GLU A 46 -6.95 -2.17 2.98
CA GLU A 46 -7.21 -2.29 1.54
C GLU A 46 -8.34 -1.34 1.12
N GLY A 47 -8.17 -0.69 -0.03
CA GLY A 47 -9.11 0.29 -0.55
C GLY A 47 -9.08 1.66 0.14
N SER A 48 -8.37 1.84 1.27
CA SER A 48 -8.18 3.18 1.86
C SER A 48 -7.15 3.98 1.08
N LEU A 49 -7.24 5.31 1.12
CA LEU A 49 -6.20 6.15 0.50
C LEU A 49 -4.91 6.08 1.30
N MET A 50 -3.80 5.85 0.60
CA MET A 50 -2.46 5.88 1.19
C MET A 50 -2.16 7.28 1.72
N PRO A 51 -1.80 7.43 3.01
CA PRO A 51 -1.63 8.73 3.63
C PRO A 51 -0.32 9.41 3.17
N PRO A 52 -0.24 10.75 3.25
CA PRO A 52 1.01 11.47 3.06
C PRO A 52 1.95 11.29 4.25
N HIS A 53 3.26 11.32 3.99
CA HIS A 53 4.27 11.31 5.03
C HIS A 53 4.90 12.70 5.13
N ALA A 54 4.86 13.32 6.31
CA ALA A 54 5.37 14.67 6.56
C ALA A 54 4.83 15.75 5.59
N GLY A 55 3.58 15.59 5.10
CA GLY A 55 2.98 16.49 4.11
C GLY A 55 3.46 16.28 2.66
N HIS A 56 4.31 15.29 2.41
CA HIS A 56 4.82 14.96 1.08
C HIS A 56 4.23 13.66 0.54
N SER A 57 4.08 13.62 -0.79
CA SER A 57 3.70 12.41 -1.53
C SER A 57 4.89 11.46 -1.59
N ILE A 58 4.78 10.34 -0.89
CA ILE A 58 5.80 9.29 -0.84
C ILE A 58 5.27 7.99 -1.44
N GLU A 59 6.20 7.10 -1.80
CA GLU A 59 5.90 5.72 -2.11
C GLU A 59 5.97 4.89 -0.84
N TRP A 60 5.01 4.01 -0.65
CA TRP A 60 4.93 3.10 0.47
C TRP A 60 5.21 1.68 0.00
N TYR A 61 5.84 0.88 0.84
CA TYR A 61 6.01 -0.55 0.60
C TYR A 61 5.39 -1.35 1.74
N LEU A 62 4.74 -2.46 1.38
CA LEU A 62 4.13 -3.37 2.32
C LEU A 62 5.23 -4.13 3.06
N VAL A 63 5.27 -3.95 4.38
CA VAL A 63 6.22 -4.62 5.28
C VAL A 63 5.60 -5.89 5.84
N ASP A 64 4.35 -5.81 6.28
CA ASP A 64 3.64 -6.95 6.83
C ASP A 64 2.17 -6.91 6.41
N ALA A 65 1.70 -7.98 5.79
CA ALA A 65 0.35 -8.10 5.27
C ALA A 65 -0.58 -8.89 6.20
N ARG A 66 -0.18 -9.14 7.45
CA ARG A 66 -0.89 -10.06 8.35
C ARG A 66 -1.82 -9.26 9.26
N PRO A 67 -3.14 -9.30 9.03
CA PRO A 67 -4.10 -8.90 10.06
C PRO A 67 -4.11 -9.99 11.14
N GLY A 68 -3.20 -9.90 12.11
CA GLY A 68 -3.16 -10.79 13.26
C GLY A 68 -2.92 -12.26 12.93
N HIS A 69 -1.66 -12.69 12.97
CA HIS A 69 -1.36 -14.10 13.20
C HIS A 69 -0.18 -14.17 14.18
N PRO A 70 -0.42 -14.22 15.50
CA PRO A 70 0.60 -14.75 16.40
C PRO A 70 0.77 -16.21 15.98
N GLY A 71 1.95 -16.56 15.48
CA GLY A 71 2.23 -17.91 15.00
C GLY A 71 1.85 -18.93 16.07
N LEU A 72 0.88 -19.78 15.74
CA LEU A 72 0.58 -21.05 16.41
C LEU A 72 -0.15 -21.93 15.37
N ASP A 73 0.64 -22.67 14.59
CA ASP A 73 0.56 -24.13 14.43
C ASP A 73 1.83 -24.62 13.70
#